data_AF-A0A6I5VHQ3-F1
#
_entry.id   AF-A0A6I5VHQ3-F1
#
_cell.length_a   1.000
_cell.length_b   1.000
_cell.length_c   1.000
_cell.angle_alpha   90.00
_cell.angle_beta   90.00
_cell.angle_gamma   90.00
#
_symmetry.space_group_name_H-M   'P 1'
#
loop_
_entity.id
_entity.type
_entity.pdbx_description
1 polymer ?
#
loop_
_entity_poly.entity_id
_entity_poly.type
_entity_poly.pdbx_seq_one_letter_code
_entity_poly.pdbx_strand_id
1 'polypeptide(L)'
;MSRPSSYPKELRERAVRMVADTKGDYPSEFEAIKSIAAKLGIGSAETLRKWVRRAEIDAGQRPGVTSEESAQLKALKKENAELRRANEILKAASGFLRGGARPPTPVLVDFIAEYRDRFGVEPICAVLTEHGCPIAPSTYYDARNRQPSKRNLRDQELINLIQAERNGKFARLLGARKMWLRLRGKGHDVARCTVERLFRQLGISGITRAKAPRTTVPDQKAERPTDLVDRAFVASRPNQLWCADFTYVPTWEGMVYVAFVFDVFSRRILGWRAATSMTTDLVLDTLEMAIWIRRKDGITDLSGLVHHTDAGSQYTSIAFTQRLVDAGVDASVGTVGDAYDNALAESQIGLYKSELIWPGGPWRGRDHVEIQTLDWVHWFNTERTHESIDDFTPVQAEQFHYTHQARLSQTG
;
A
#
# COMPACT_ATOMS: atom_id res chain seq x y z
N MET A 1 -40.72 -2.88 35.92
CA MET A 1 -41.78 -3.85 36.28
C MET A 1 -42.74 -3.17 37.25
N SER A 2 -44.04 -3.20 37.00
CA SER A 2 -45.04 -2.68 37.95
C SER A 2 -44.96 -3.49 39.24
N ARG A 3 -44.92 -2.80 40.39
CA ARG A 3 -44.90 -3.43 41.73
C ARG A 3 -46.03 -4.47 41.83
N PRO A 4 -45.76 -5.70 42.30
CA PRO A 4 -46.81 -6.71 42.44
C PRO A 4 -47.90 -6.19 43.38
N SER A 5 -49.13 -6.55 43.06
CA SER A 5 -50.32 -5.80 43.45
C SER A 5 -50.69 -5.81 44.94
N SER A 6 -49.99 -6.46 45.87
CA SER A 6 -50.39 -6.70 47.28
C SER A 6 -51.76 -7.38 47.53
N TYR A 7 -52.72 -7.30 46.61
CA TYR A 7 -54.04 -7.92 46.71
C TYR A 7 -54.20 -8.98 45.59
N PRO A 8 -54.66 -10.21 45.91
CA PRO A 8 -54.95 -11.24 44.92
C PRO A 8 -56.07 -10.83 43.95
N LYS A 9 -56.02 -11.35 42.71
CA LYS A 9 -57.02 -11.06 41.66
C LYS A 9 -58.43 -11.49 42.10
N GLU A 10 -58.55 -12.68 42.68
CA GLU A 10 -59.82 -13.23 43.19
C GLU A 10 -60.46 -12.35 44.27
N LEU A 11 -59.65 -11.76 45.16
CA LEU A 11 -60.13 -10.84 46.19
C LEU A 11 -60.69 -9.56 45.57
N ARG A 12 -60.07 -9.05 44.50
CA ARG A 12 -60.53 -7.84 43.78
C ARG A 12 -61.86 -8.08 43.08
N GLU A 13 -61.97 -9.19 42.35
CA GLU A 13 -63.20 -9.57 41.64
C GLU A 13 -64.35 -9.80 42.63
N ARG A 14 -64.08 -10.51 43.74
CA ARG A 14 -65.06 -10.73 44.81
C ARG A 14 -65.51 -9.42 45.45
N ALA A 15 -64.58 -8.51 45.75
CA ALA A 15 -64.91 -7.22 46.37
C ALA A 15 -65.74 -6.32 45.46
N VAL A 16 -65.43 -6.26 44.16
CA VAL A 16 -66.21 -5.50 43.17
C VAL A 16 -67.62 -6.05 43.02
N ARG A 17 -67.76 -7.39 42.90
CA ARG A 17 -69.07 -8.05 42.85
C ARG A 17 -69.90 -7.77 44.10
N MET A 18 -69.31 -7.87 45.29
CA MET A 18 -70.02 -7.57 46.54
C MET A 18 -70.54 -6.13 46.61
N VAL A 19 -69.81 -5.15 46.03
CA VAL A 19 -70.29 -3.76 45.95
C VAL A 19 -71.43 -3.62 44.94
N ALA A 20 -71.37 -4.33 43.81
CA ALA A 20 -72.44 -4.33 42.81
C ALA A 20 -73.73 -4.95 43.38
N ASP A 21 -73.62 -6.07 44.10
CA ASP A 21 -74.75 -6.82 44.66
C ASP A 21 -75.44 -6.09 45.83
N THR A 22 -74.71 -5.28 46.60
CA THR A 22 -75.25 -4.60 47.80
C THR A 22 -75.55 -3.12 47.59
N LYS A 23 -75.44 -2.62 46.35
CA LYS A 23 -75.61 -1.20 46.00
C LYS A 23 -76.99 -0.62 46.39
N GLY A 24 -78.02 -1.47 46.51
CA GLY A 24 -79.37 -1.08 46.92
C GLY A 24 -79.62 -1.07 48.43
N ASP A 25 -78.74 -1.67 49.23
CA ASP A 25 -78.91 -1.83 50.68
C ASP A 25 -78.29 -0.68 51.49
N TYR A 26 -77.61 0.25 50.82
CA TYR A 26 -76.92 1.38 51.45
C TYR A 26 -77.40 2.72 50.88
N PRO A 27 -77.37 3.81 51.68
CA PRO A 27 -77.80 5.14 51.24
C PRO A 27 -76.99 5.73 50.07
N SER A 28 -75.76 5.24 49.85
CA SER A 28 -74.95 5.61 48.69
C SER A 28 -73.96 4.51 48.32
N GLU A 29 -73.55 4.49 47.05
CA GLU A 29 -72.50 3.59 46.53
C GLU A 29 -71.19 3.73 47.30
N PHE A 30 -70.84 4.94 47.78
CA PHE A 30 -69.62 5.15 48.56
C PHE A 30 -69.71 4.56 49.97
N GLU A 31 -70.89 4.58 50.60
CA GLU A 31 -71.12 3.91 51.89
C GLU A 31 -71.06 2.38 51.76
N ALA A 32 -71.59 1.81 50.68
CA ALA A 32 -71.42 0.39 50.36
C ALA A 32 -69.93 0.03 50.18
N ILE A 33 -69.17 0.85 49.42
CA ILE A 33 -67.73 0.69 49.22
C ILE A 33 -66.96 0.79 50.55
N LYS A 34 -67.29 1.73 51.43
CA LYS A 34 -66.63 1.92 52.72
C LYS A 34 -66.88 0.74 53.66
N SER A 35 -68.12 0.25 53.73
CA SER A 35 -68.52 -0.94 54.49
C SER A 35 -67.80 -2.19 54.00
N ILE A 36 -67.78 -2.43 52.69
CA ILE A 36 -67.16 -3.64 52.09
C ILE A 36 -65.64 -3.59 52.17
N ALA A 37 -65.02 -2.42 51.96
CA ALA A 37 -63.58 -2.26 52.13
C ALA A 37 -63.13 -2.58 53.56
N ALA A 38 -63.87 -2.12 54.57
CA ALA A 38 -63.59 -2.43 55.97
C ALA A 38 -63.76 -3.93 56.27
N LYS A 39 -64.84 -4.55 55.77
CA LYS A 39 -65.13 -5.99 55.99
C LYS A 39 -64.16 -6.94 55.29
N LEU A 40 -63.59 -6.53 54.15
CA LEU A 40 -62.61 -7.33 53.38
C LEU A 40 -61.15 -6.99 53.72
N GLY A 41 -60.90 -6.11 54.70
CA GLY A 41 -59.55 -5.73 55.11
C GLY A 41 -58.77 -4.92 54.06
N ILE A 42 -59.45 -4.22 53.16
CA ILE A 42 -58.81 -3.38 52.13
C ILE A 42 -58.42 -2.06 52.79
N GLY A 43 -57.12 -1.74 52.82
CA GLY A 43 -56.56 -0.62 53.60
C GLY A 43 -57.09 0.78 53.26
N SER A 44 -57.88 0.95 52.19
CA SER A 44 -58.59 2.20 51.91
C SER A 44 -59.83 1.95 51.04
N ALA A 45 -60.96 2.57 51.42
CA ALA A 45 -62.19 2.59 50.61
C ALA A 45 -61.96 3.16 49.20
N GLU A 46 -61.00 4.07 49.04
CA GLU A 46 -60.63 4.65 47.75
C GLU A 46 -59.95 3.63 46.82
N THR A 47 -59.31 2.60 47.38
CA THR A 47 -58.72 1.49 46.60
C THR A 47 -59.82 0.61 45.99
N LEU A 48 -60.84 0.25 46.78
CA LEU A 48 -61.99 -0.50 46.29
C LEU A 48 -62.82 0.33 45.29
N ARG A 49 -62.99 1.63 45.55
CA ARG A 49 -63.63 2.57 44.61
C ARG A 49 -62.95 2.56 43.25
N LYS A 50 -61.61 2.61 43.19
CA LYS A 50 -60.86 2.53 41.93
C LYS A 50 -61.06 1.21 41.20
N TRP A 51 -61.20 0.09 41.90
CA TRP A 51 -61.51 -1.20 41.28
C TRP A 51 -62.93 -1.26 40.73
N VAL A 52 -63.92 -0.79 41.49
CA VAL A 52 -65.32 -0.70 41.04
C VAL A 52 -65.44 0.19 39.82
N ARG A 53 -64.85 1.39 39.85
CA ARG A 53 -64.81 2.29 38.69
C ARG A 53 -64.11 1.69 37.48
N ARG A 54 -63.04 0.91 37.67
CA ARG A 54 -62.36 0.22 36.57
C ARG A 54 -63.24 -0.89 35.98
N ALA A 55 -63.91 -1.67 36.81
CA ALA A 55 -64.84 -2.70 36.36
C ALA A 55 -66.08 -2.13 35.64
N GLU A 56 -66.61 -0.99 36.10
CA GLU A 56 -67.69 -0.27 35.41
C GLU A 56 -67.26 0.23 34.01
N ILE A 57 -66.01 0.70 33.88
CA ILE A 57 -65.43 1.10 32.58
C ILE A 57 -65.24 -0.14 31.68
N ASP A 58 -64.70 -1.22 32.23
CA ASP A 58 -64.48 -2.47 31.49
C ASP A 58 -65.80 -3.14 31.07
N ALA A 59 -66.90 -2.92 31.80
CA ALA A 59 -68.25 -3.38 31.48
C ALA A 59 -69.06 -2.39 30.60
N GLY A 60 -68.46 -1.27 30.16
CA GLY A 60 -69.12 -0.27 29.31
C GLY A 60 -70.20 0.57 29.99
N GLN A 61 -70.34 0.47 31.32
CA GLN A 61 -71.33 1.21 32.11
C GLN A 61 -70.89 2.66 32.39
N ARG A 62 -69.62 2.97 32.13
CA ARG A 62 -69.01 4.28 32.36
C ARG A 62 -68.03 4.62 31.23
N PRO A 63 -68.00 5.86 30.71
CA PRO A 63 -67.04 6.25 29.67
C PRO A 63 -65.60 6.19 30.19
N GLY A 64 -64.73 5.49 29.45
CA GLY A 64 -63.30 5.35 29.73
C GLY A 64 -62.64 4.29 28.83
N VAL A 65 -61.30 4.27 28.79
CA VAL A 65 -60.53 3.24 28.06
C VAL A 65 -60.50 1.97 28.91
N THR A 66 -60.91 0.84 28.32
CA THR A 66 -60.94 -0.45 29.02
C THR A 66 -59.53 -0.93 29.35
N SER A 67 -59.42 -1.83 30.32
CA SER A 67 -58.15 -2.49 30.68
C SER A 67 -57.54 -3.23 29.49
N GLU A 68 -58.38 -3.84 28.64
CA GLU A 68 -57.97 -4.53 27.44
C GLU A 68 -57.46 -3.57 26.37
N GLU A 69 -58.21 -2.49 26.08
CA GLU A 69 -57.79 -1.44 25.15
C GLU A 69 -56.49 -0.76 25.63
N SER A 70 -56.33 -0.54 26.93
CA SER A 70 -55.11 0.03 27.51
C SER A 70 -53.90 -0.91 27.35
N ALA A 71 -54.10 -2.22 27.55
CA ALA A 71 -53.08 -3.23 27.34
C ALA A 71 -52.69 -3.33 25.85
N GLN A 72 -53.67 -3.33 24.94
CA GLN A 72 -53.46 -3.31 23.50
C GLN A 72 -52.74 -2.03 23.05
N LEU A 73 -53.16 -0.86 23.52
CA LEU A 73 -52.47 0.42 23.24
C LEU A 73 -51.02 0.40 23.70
N LYS A 74 -50.74 -0.23 24.84
CA LYS A 74 -49.37 -0.37 25.34
C LYS A 74 -48.55 -1.34 24.49
N ALA A 75 -49.12 -2.45 24.07
CA ALA A 75 -48.49 -3.42 23.16
C ALA A 75 -48.19 -2.76 21.81
N LEU A 76 -49.19 -2.11 21.19
CA LEU A 76 -49.05 -1.39 19.93
C LEU A 76 -48.04 -0.25 20.02
N LYS A 77 -48.02 0.52 21.11
CA LYS A 77 -47.00 1.57 21.31
C LYS A 77 -45.59 0.99 21.38
N LYS A 78 -45.43 -0.17 22.03
CA LYS A 78 -44.14 -0.87 22.10
C LYS A 78 -43.71 -1.36 20.72
N GLU A 79 -44.61 -2.02 20.00
CA GLU A 79 -44.37 -2.50 18.63
C GLU A 79 -44.05 -1.33 17.68
N ASN A 80 -44.79 -0.22 17.75
CA ASN A 80 -44.54 0.96 16.92
C ASN A 80 -43.15 1.58 17.22
N ALA A 81 -42.72 1.56 18.48
CA ALA A 81 -41.38 2.02 18.85
C ALA A 81 -40.28 1.09 18.29
N GLU A 82 -40.49 -0.23 18.35
CA GLU A 82 -39.58 -1.23 17.77
C GLU A 82 -39.51 -1.10 16.24
N LEU A 83 -40.66 -0.98 15.56
CA LEU A 83 -40.75 -0.77 14.12
C LEU A 83 -40.12 0.55 13.67
N ARG A 84 -40.27 1.63 14.43
CA ARG A 84 -39.60 2.92 14.15
C ARG A 84 -38.08 2.77 14.27
N ARG A 85 -37.59 2.09 15.31
CA ARG A 85 -36.16 1.81 15.49
C ARG A 85 -35.61 0.95 14.35
N ALA A 86 -36.32 -0.10 13.95
CA ALA A 86 -35.92 -0.94 12.82
C ALA A 86 -35.83 -0.14 11.51
N ASN A 87 -36.82 0.71 11.25
CA ASN A 87 -36.79 1.61 10.09
C ASN A 87 -35.60 2.58 10.10
N GLU A 88 -35.24 3.13 11.26
CA GLU A 88 -34.05 3.98 11.37
C GLU A 88 -32.75 3.21 11.10
N ILE A 89 -32.64 1.99 11.62
CA ILE A 89 -31.49 1.10 11.34
C ILE A 89 -31.39 0.82 9.84
N LEU A 90 -32.50 0.49 9.17
CA LEU A 90 -32.52 0.22 7.73
C LEU A 90 -32.19 1.46 6.89
N LYS A 91 -32.66 2.65 7.30
CA LYS A 91 -32.29 3.91 6.65
C LYS A 91 -30.78 4.14 6.74
N ALA A 92 -30.18 3.88 7.90
CA ALA A 92 -28.72 3.97 8.08
C ALA A 92 -27.97 2.89 7.28
N ALA A 93 -28.49 1.66 7.23
CA ALA A 93 -27.89 0.55 6.48
C ALA A 93 -28.08 0.65 4.95
N SER A 94 -28.89 1.60 4.48
CA SER A 94 -29.24 1.74 3.05
C SER A 94 -28.05 2.00 2.13
N GLY A 95 -26.88 2.35 2.66
CA GLY A 95 -25.64 2.52 1.90
C GLY A 95 -25.06 1.21 1.35
N PHE A 96 -25.12 0.11 2.10
CA PHE A 96 -24.54 -1.18 1.68
C PHE A 96 -25.56 -2.26 1.34
N LEU A 97 -26.85 -2.07 1.67
CA LEU A 97 -27.94 -2.97 1.28
C LEU A 97 -28.36 -2.88 -0.20
N ARG A 98 -27.89 -1.86 -0.94
CA ARG A 98 -28.25 -1.63 -2.37
C ARG A 98 -27.51 -2.52 -3.37
N GLY A 99 -26.45 -3.20 -2.94
CA GLY A 99 -25.46 -3.82 -3.84
C GLY A 99 -25.85 -5.14 -4.50
N GLY A 100 -27.05 -5.69 -4.28
CA GLY A 100 -27.50 -6.98 -4.85
C GLY A 100 -26.76 -8.23 -4.32
N ALA A 101 -25.53 -8.08 -3.84
CA ALA A 101 -24.76 -9.12 -3.16
C ALA A 101 -24.76 -8.92 -1.63
N ARG A 102 -24.67 -10.03 -0.89
CA ARG A 102 -24.55 -9.99 0.57
C ARG A 102 -23.29 -9.21 0.98
N PRO A 103 -23.41 -8.18 1.83
CA PRO A 103 -22.25 -7.41 2.29
C PRO A 103 -21.28 -8.30 3.07
N PRO A 104 -19.96 -8.09 2.91
CA PRO A 104 -18.95 -8.87 3.62
C PRO A 104 -18.99 -8.57 5.13
N THR A 105 -18.68 -9.57 5.96
CA THR A 105 -18.76 -9.48 7.43
C THR A 105 -18.06 -8.26 8.04
N PRO A 106 -16.88 -7.81 7.57
CA PRO A 106 -16.25 -6.58 8.09
C PRO A 106 -17.13 -5.34 7.95
N VAL A 107 -17.84 -5.17 6.84
CA VAL A 107 -18.74 -4.02 6.61
C VAL A 107 -19.90 -4.03 7.62
N LEU A 108 -20.45 -5.21 7.92
CA LEU A 108 -21.50 -5.35 8.94
C LEU A 108 -20.97 -5.05 10.34
N VAL A 109 -19.74 -5.50 10.66
CA VAL A 109 -19.10 -5.25 11.95
C VAL A 109 -18.80 -3.76 12.14
N ASP A 110 -18.31 -3.07 11.11
CA ASP A 110 -18.04 -1.63 11.12
C ASP A 110 -19.33 -0.83 11.32
N PHE A 111 -20.41 -1.19 10.61
CA PHE A 111 -21.72 -0.58 10.80
C PHE A 111 -22.27 -0.78 12.22
N ILE A 112 -22.18 -2.00 12.78
CA ILE A 112 -22.58 -2.25 14.16
C ILE A 112 -21.73 -1.41 15.11
N ALA A 113 -20.42 -1.31 14.88
CA ALA A 113 -19.52 -0.52 15.73
C ALA A 113 -19.86 0.97 15.72
N GLU A 114 -20.23 1.53 14.57
CA GLU A 114 -20.62 2.94 14.40
C GLU A 114 -21.95 3.25 15.10
N TYR A 115 -22.95 2.38 14.96
CA TYR A 115 -24.32 2.66 15.44
C TYR A 115 -24.68 2.00 16.78
N ARG A 116 -23.76 1.25 17.42
CA ARG A 116 -24.04 0.53 18.68
C ARG A 116 -24.53 1.45 19.80
N ASP A 117 -24.00 2.67 19.90
CA ASP A 117 -24.32 3.58 21.01
C ASP A 117 -25.72 4.19 20.83
N ARG A 118 -26.21 4.23 19.58
CA ARG A 118 -27.53 4.75 19.22
C ARG A 118 -28.61 3.66 19.24
N PHE A 119 -28.34 2.48 18.68
CA PHE A 119 -29.36 1.45 18.49
C PHE A 119 -29.07 0.13 19.22
N GLY A 120 -27.94 -0.03 19.90
CA GLY A 120 -27.56 -1.28 20.56
C GLY A 120 -27.18 -2.38 19.56
N VAL A 121 -26.33 -3.31 19.99
CA VAL A 121 -25.80 -4.39 19.13
C VAL A 121 -26.87 -5.40 18.74
N GLU A 122 -27.67 -5.89 19.71
CA GLU A 122 -28.70 -6.91 19.46
C GLU A 122 -29.80 -6.41 18.50
N PRO A 123 -30.37 -5.19 18.66
CA PRO A 123 -31.39 -4.70 17.73
C PRO A 123 -30.86 -4.52 16.30
N ILE A 124 -29.60 -4.06 16.14
CA ILE A 124 -28.99 -3.95 14.81
C ILE A 124 -28.83 -5.34 14.18
N CYS A 125 -28.30 -6.33 14.92
CA CYS A 125 -28.09 -7.68 14.42
C CYS A 125 -29.42 -8.36 14.03
N ALA A 126 -30.48 -8.17 14.83
CA ALA A 126 -31.80 -8.71 14.56
C ALA A 126 -32.37 -8.16 13.25
N VAL A 127 -32.37 -6.83 13.09
CA VAL A 127 -32.86 -6.17 11.88
C VAL A 127 -32.04 -6.56 10.65
N LEU A 128 -30.72 -6.57 10.72
CA LEU A 128 -29.89 -6.99 9.59
C LEU A 128 -30.14 -8.45 9.20
N THR A 129 -30.33 -9.33 10.18
CA THR A 129 -30.61 -10.76 9.93
C THR A 129 -31.98 -10.97 9.29
N GLU A 130 -33.01 -10.28 9.77
CA GLU A 130 -34.36 -10.30 9.18
C GLU A 130 -34.36 -9.81 7.72
N HIS A 131 -33.50 -8.84 7.41
CA HIS A 131 -33.38 -8.24 6.08
C HIS A 131 -32.26 -8.84 5.21
N GLY A 132 -31.94 -10.13 5.38
CA GLY A 132 -31.09 -10.89 4.46
C GLY A 132 -29.58 -10.76 4.68
N CYS A 133 -29.15 -10.10 5.77
CA CYS A 133 -27.75 -9.98 6.18
C CYS A 133 -27.51 -10.67 7.55
N PRO A 134 -27.45 -12.01 7.60
CA PRO A 134 -27.32 -12.71 8.88
C PRO A 134 -25.99 -12.37 9.57
N ILE A 135 -26.09 -11.85 10.79
CA ILE A 135 -24.97 -11.58 11.70
C ILE A 135 -25.44 -11.74 13.15
N ALA A 136 -24.72 -12.53 13.94
CA ALA A 136 -25.03 -12.71 15.35
C ALA A 136 -24.26 -11.69 16.22
N PRO A 137 -24.80 -11.28 17.38
CA PRO A 137 -24.06 -10.47 18.34
C PRO A 137 -22.72 -11.08 18.76
N SER A 138 -22.66 -12.42 18.90
CA SER A 138 -21.42 -13.15 19.16
C SER A 138 -20.40 -12.94 18.05
N THR A 139 -20.82 -13.01 16.77
CA THR A 139 -19.94 -12.74 15.62
C THR A 139 -19.36 -11.33 15.64
N TYR A 140 -20.13 -10.33 16.07
CA TYR A 140 -19.64 -8.96 16.25
C TYR A 140 -18.56 -8.87 17.33
N TYR A 141 -18.83 -9.42 18.53
CA TYR A 141 -17.86 -9.39 19.62
C TYR A 141 -16.62 -10.24 19.34
N ASP A 142 -16.78 -11.38 18.69
CA ASP A 142 -15.68 -12.24 18.24
C ASP A 142 -14.82 -11.51 17.22
N ALA A 143 -15.42 -10.83 16.24
CA ALA A 143 -14.69 -10.05 15.25
C ALA A 143 -13.95 -8.86 15.89
N ARG A 144 -14.57 -8.18 16.85
CA ARG A 144 -13.97 -7.04 17.57
C ARG A 144 -12.80 -7.45 18.46
N ASN A 145 -12.90 -8.62 19.11
CA ASN A 145 -11.86 -9.15 19.99
C ASN A 145 -10.84 -10.00 19.23
N ARG A 146 -11.02 -10.18 17.91
CA ARG A 146 -10.12 -10.99 17.08
C ARG A 146 -8.77 -10.31 17.01
N GLN A 147 -7.78 -10.92 17.66
CA GLN A 147 -6.40 -10.49 17.50
C GLN A 147 -5.97 -10.61 16.03
N PRO A 148 -5.06 -9.75 15.56
CA PRO A 148 -4.51 -9.86 14.22
C PRO A 148 -3.98 -11.28 13.99
N SER A 149 -4.32 -11.86 12.85
CA SER A 149 -3.80 -13.18 12.50
C SER A 149 -2.27 -13.16 12.48
N LYS A 150 -1.61 -14.30 12.68
CA LYS A 150 -0.14 -14.43 12.52
C LYS A 150 0.33 -13.85 11.19
N ARG A 151 -0.46 -14.01 10.13
CA ARG A 151 -0.21 -13.43 8.81
C ARG A 151 -0.26 -11.90 8.83
N ASN A 152 -1.26 -11.29 9.47
CA ASN A 152 -1.36 -9.84 9.57
C ASN A 152 -0.22 -9.24 10.40
N LEU A 153 0.18 -9.90 11.49
CA LEU A 153 1.34 -9.47 12.27
C LEU A 153 2.62 -9.53 11.42
N ARG A 154 2.85 -10.65 10.73
CA ARG A 154 4.00 -10.81 9.82
C ARG A 154 3.98 -9.80 8.68
N ASP A 155 2.82 -9.53 8.10
CA ASP A 155 2.67 -8.52 7.04
C ASP A 155 3.01 -7.12 7.59
N GLN A 156 2.57 -6.78 8.81
CA GLN A 156 2.90 -5.50 9.44
C GLN A 156 4.40 -5.37 9.71
N GLU A 157 5.06 -6.43 10.20
CA GLU A 157 6.52 -6.46 10.35
C GLU A 157 7.21 -6.21 8.99
N LEU A 158 6.77 -6.90 7.94
CA LEU A 158 7.32 -6.75 6.60
C LEU A 158 7.06 -5.36 6.00
N ILE A 159 5.90 -4.75 6.25
CA ILE A 159 5.59 -3.37 5.85
C ILE A 159 6.59 -2.41 6.50
N ASN A 160 6.84 -2.56 7.81
CA ASN A 160 7.78 -1.71 8.54
C ASN A 160 9.21 -1.88 7.99
N LEU A 161 9.64 -3.11 7.67
CA LEU A 161 10.94 -3.37 7.04
C LEU A 161 11.03 -2.74 5.64
N ILE A 162 10.01 -2.91 4.80
CA ILE A 162 9.96 -2.30 3.46
C ILE A 162 10.07 -0.77 3.57
N GLN A 163 9.35 -0.14 4.50
CA GLN A 163 9.41 1.30 4.71
C GLN A 163 10.79 1.75 5.22
N ALA A 164 11.36 1.03 6.18
CA ALA A 164 12.71 1.32 6.69
C ALA A 164 13.77 1.24 5.58
N GLU A 165 13.72 0.21 4.74
CA GLU A 165 14.64 0.09 3.60
C GLU A 165 14.44 1.20 2.57
N ARG A 166 13.18 1.61 2.32
CA ARG A 166 12.86 2.67 1.38
C ARG A 166 13.23 4.07 1.87
N ASN A 167 13.56 4.27 3.14
CA ASN A 167 14.04 5.58 3.62
C ASN A 167 15.38 5.98 2.98
N GLY A 168 16.13 5.04 2.39
CA GLY A 168 17.32 5.35 1.62
C GLY A 168 17.01 6.14 0.35
N LYS A 169 17.81 7.19 0.08
CA LYS A 169 17.68 8.14 -1.05
C LYS A 169 17.38 7.48 -2.40
N PHE A 170 18.10 6.40 -2.73
CA PHE A 170 17.90 5.65 -3.96
C PHE A 170 17.11 4.35 -3.77
N ALA A 171 17.12 3.78 -2.56
CA ALA A 171 16.34 2.58 -2.25
C ALA A 171 14.82 2.79 -2.43
N ARG A 172 14.32 4.00 -2.22
CA ARG A 172 12.93 4.38 -2.55
C ARG A 172 12.56 4.22 -4.03
N LEU A 173 13.53 4.21 -4.94
CA LEU A 173 13.30 4.08 -6.38
C LEU A 173 13.09 2.63 -6.80
N LEU A 174 13.47 1.68 -5.95
CA LEU A 174 13.39 0.25 -6.23
C LEU A 174 11.95 -0.24 -6.32
N GLY A 175 11.68 -1.05 -7.34
CA GLY A 175 10.43 -1.81 -7.45
C GLY A 175 10.41 -3.05 -6.55
N ALA A 176 9.26 -3.71 -6.48
CA ALA A 176 9.01 -4.83 -5.58
C ALA A 176 10.05 -5.97 -5.70
N ARG A 177 10.45 -6.34 -6.92
CA ARG A 177 11.45 -7.39 -7.18
C ARG A 177 12.82 -7.06 -6.58
N LYS A 178 13.32 -5.84 -6.79
CA LYS A 178 14.62 -5.41 -6.24
C LYS A 178 14.56 -5.20 -4.73
N MET A 179 13.44 -4.71 -4.21
CA MET A 179 13.23 -4.64 -2.77
C MET A 179 13.22 -6.03 -2.14
N TRP A 180 12.60 -7.01 -2.79
CA TRP A 180 12.64 -8.40 -2.35
C TRP A 180 14.08 -8.95 -2.30
N LEU A 181 14.88 -8.74 -3.35
CA LEU A 181 16.30 -9.12 -3.35
C LEU A 181 17.08 -8.44 -2.21
N ARG A 182 16.84 -7.14 -1.99
CA ARG A 182 17.47 -6.38 -0.89
C ARG A 182 17.11 -6.96 0.48
N LEU A 183 15.83 -7.25 0.73
CA LEU A 183 15.38 -7.86 1.98
C LEU A 183 16.00 -9.24 2.20
N ARG A 184 16.05 -10.08 1.16
CA ARG A 184 16.71 -11.39 1.19
C ARG A 184 18.21 -11.26 1.47
N GLY A 185 18.88 -10.30 0.83
CA GLY A 185 20.30 -10.00 1.05
C GLY A 185 20.62 -9.55 2.48
N LYS A 186 19.64 -8.98 3.19
CA LYS A 186 19.73 -8.64 4.63
C LYS A 186 19.27 -9.76 5.58
N GLY A 187 19.02 -10.96 5.05
CA GLY A 187 18.65 -12.14 5.84
C GLY A 187 17.16 -12.26 6.15
N HIS A 188 16.29 -11.43 5.57
CA HIS A 188 14.85 -11.58 5.75
C HIS A 188 14.27 -12.65 4.84
N ASP A 189 13.77 -13.74 5.43
CA ASP A 189 13.07 -14.77 4.67
C ASP A 189 11.65 -14.33 4.30
N VAL A 190 11.50 -13.88 3.05
CA VAL A 190 10.23 -13.42 2.48
C VAL A 190 10.10 -13.86 1.02
N ALA A 191 8.91 -14.32 0.64
CA ALA A 191 8.59 -14.67 -0.74
C ALA A 191 8.37 -13.42 -1.62
N ARG A 192 8.79 -13.48 -2.87
CA ARG A 192 8.62 -12.38 -3.85
C ARG A 192 7.17 -11.90 -3.98
N CYS A 193 6.23 -12.85 -4.07
CA CYS A 193 4.80 -12.57 -4.19
C CYS A 193 4.23 -11.84 -2.96
N THR A 194 4.84 -12.01 -1.79
CA THR A 194 4.45 -11.28 -0.58
C THR A 194 4.86 -9.82 -0.67
N VAL A 195 6.09 -9.54 -1.09
CA VAL A 195 6.57 -8.16 -1.32
C VAL A 195 5.74 -7.47 -2.40
N GLU A 196 5.48 -8.14 -3.53
CA GLU A 196 4.62 -7.60 -4.60
C GLU A 196 3.21 -7.27 -4.12
N ARG A 197 2.59 -8.15 -3.32
CA ARG A 197 1.27 -7.92 -2.73
C ARG A 197 1.28 -6.73 -1.77
N LEU A 198 2.29 -6.63 -0.89
CA LEU A 198 2.41 -5.54 0.07
C LEU A 198 2.67 -4.19 -0.65
N PHE A 199 3.47 -4.19 -1.71
CA PHE A 199 3.67 -3.00 -2.56
C PHE A 199 2.34 -2.51 -3.15
N ARG A 200 1.52 -3.42 -3.70
CA ARG A 200 0.18 -3.08 -4.21
C ARG A 200 -0.74 -2.55 -3.11
N GLN A 201 -0.74 -3.19 -1.94
CA GLN A 201 -1.55 -2.77 -0.79
C GLN A 201 -1.17 -1.36 -0.30
N LEU A 202 0.12 -1.01 -0.33
CA LEU A 202 0.62 0.30 0.09
C LEU A 202 0.57 1.36 -1.03
N GLY A 203 0.15 1.00 -2.25
CA GLY A 203 0.20 1.90 -3.41
C GLY A 203 1.63 2.28 -3.84
N ILE A 204 2.62 1.46 -3.51
CA ILE A 204 4.03 1.73 -3.79
C ILE A 204 4.42 1.11 -5.14
N SER A 205 5.14 1.88 -5.95
CA SER A 205 5.78 1.40 -7.18
C SER A 205 7.25 1.82 -7.25
N GLY A 206 8.04 1.07 -8.02
CA GLY A 206 9.39 1.49 -8.38
C GLY A 206 9.35 2.47 -9.54
N ILE A 207 10.45 3.20 -9.74
CA ILE A 207 10.55 4.13 -10.86
C ILE A 207 10.56 3.38 -12.18
N THR A 208 9.79 3.87 -13.15
CA THR A 208 9.75 3.36 -14.52
C THR A 208 10.44 4.37 -15.43
N ARG A 209 11.14 3.88 -16.46
CA ARG A 209 11.68 4.78 -17.50
C ARG A 209 10.51 5.40 -18.25
N ALA A 210 10.50 6.72 -18.37
CA ALA A 210 9.56 7.39 -19.27
C ALA A 210 9.83 6.91 -20.71
N LYS A 211 8.77 6.65 -21.49
CA LYS A 211 8.92 6.39 -22.92
C LYS A 211 9.43 7.68 -23.57
N ALA A 212 10.61 7.63 -24.17
CA ALA A 212 11.10 8.73 -24.99
C ALA A 212 10.18 8.92 -26.21
N PRO A 213 9.89 10.17 -26.63
CA PRO A 213 9.27 10.41 -27.93
C PRO A 213 10.19 9.85 -29.01
N ARG A 214 9.61 9.13 -29.97
CA ARG A 214 10.33 8.47 -31.05
C ARG A 214 10.77 9.53 -32.07
N THR A 215 12.01 10.02 -31.95
CA THR A 215 12.52 11.17 -32.73
C THR A 215 13.11 10.82 -34.09
N THR A 216 13.32 9.54 -34.40
CA THR A 216 13.99 9.12 -35.65
C THR A 216 13.29 7.91 -36.28
N VAL A 217 12.89 8.03 -37.55
CA VAL A 217 12.44 6.91 -38.40
C VAL A 217 13.64 6.50 -39.26
N PRO A 218 14.16 5.27 -39.14
CA PRO A 218 15.35 4.85 -39.88
C PRO A 218 15.11 4.82 -41.41
N ASP A 219 16.07 5.33 -42.19
CA ASP A 219 16.06 5.22 -43.65
C ASP A 219 16.52 3.81 -44.07
N GLN A 220 15.67 3.11 -44.83
CA GLN A 220 15.90 1.72 -45.23
C GLN A 220 16.92 1.57 -46.37
N LYS A 221 17.42 2.67 -46.96
CA LYS A 221 18.25 2.67 -48.18
C LYS A 221 19.73 2.99 -48.00
N ALA A 222 20.21 3.26 -46.79
CA ALA A 222 21.63 3.55 -46.57
C ALA A 222 22.49 2.27 -46.66
N GLU A 223 23.51 2.25 -47.52
CA GLU A 223 24.55 1.21 -47.55
C GLU A 223 25.31 1.22 -46.21
N ARG A 224 25.39 0.04 -45.58
CA ARG A 224 25.96 -0.14 -44.23
C ARG A 224 27.42 -0.57 -44.34
N PRO A 225 28.37 0.15 -43.72
CA PRO A 225 29.76 -0.32 -43.59
C PRO A 225 29.86 -1.60 -42.75
N THR A 226 30.96 -2.33 -42.91
CA THR A 226 31.22 -3.60 -42.24
C THR A 226 31.54 -3.38 -40.75
N ASP A 227 30.65 -3.87 -39.90
CA ASP A 227 30.60 -3.77 -38.43
C ASP A 227 31.47 -4.86 -37.78
N LEU A 228 32.46 -4.48 -36.96
CA LEU A 228 33.38 -5.41 -36.28
C LEU A 228 32.85 -5.89 -34.91
N VAL A 229 31.73 -5.33 -34.41
CA VAL A 229 31.19 -5.65 -33.07
C VAL A 229 29.93 -6.53 -33.16
N ASP A 230 29.41 -6.76 -34.37
CA ASP A 230 28.26 -7.63 -34.67
C ASP A 230 27.07 -7.42 -33.69
N ARG A 231 26.96 -6.20 -33.15
CA ARG A 231 25.86 -5.71 -32.30
C ARG A 231 25.62 -6.54 -31.03
N ALA A 232 26.63 -7.30 -30.58
CA ALA A 232 26.58 -8.07 -29.36
C ALA A 232 27.35 -7.36 -28.23
N PHE A 233 26.66 -6.55 -27.41
CA PHE A 233 27.20 -6.01 -26.15
C PHE A 233 27.29 -7.10 -25.06
N VAL A 234 28.05 -8.14 -25.37
CA VAL A 234 28.28 -9.30 -24.52
C VAL A 234 29.78 -9.40 -24.30
N ALA A 235 30.18 -9.36 -23.03
CA ALA A 235 31.54 -9.63 -22.62
C ALA A 235 31.52 -10.87 -21.73
N SER A 236 32.55 -11.72 -21.87
CA SER A 236 32.69 -12.97 -21.12
C SER A 236 33.50 -12.79 -19.82
N ARG A 237 34.26 -11.69 -19.72
CA ARG A 237 35.08 -11.34 -18.57
C ARG A 237 35.11 -9.82 -18.36
N PRO A 238 35.38 -9.34 -17.14
CA PRO A 238 35.68 -7.93 -16.89
C PRO A 238 36.82 -7.43 -17.79
N ASN A 239 36.76 -6.16 -18.18
CA ASN A 239 37.78 -5.48 -19.00
C ASN A 239 38.02 -6.10 -20.38
N GLN A 240 37.05 -6.84 -20.92
CA GLN A 240 37.07 -7.24 -22.33
C GLN A 240 36.52 -6.13 -23.24
N LEU A 241 35.46 -5.46 -22.79
CA LEU A 241 34.80 -4.39 -23.54
C LEU A 241 34.32 -3.32 -22.56
N TRP A 242 34.76 -2.09 -22.79
CA TRP A 242 34.21 -0.90 -22.16
C TRP A 242 33.36 -0.12 -23.16
N CYS A 243 32.26 0.44 -22.70
CA CYS A 243 31.47 1.38 -23.47
C CYS A 243 31.53 2.75 -22.80
N ALA A 244 31.65 3.82 -23.57
CA ALA A 244 31.55 5.18 -23.05
C ALA A 244 30.49 5.99 -23.78
N ASP A 245 29.85 6.87 -23.02
CA ASP A 245 28.91 7.86 -23.54
C ASP A 245 28.76 9.01 -22.56
N PHE A 246 28.21 10.13 -23.00
CA PHE A 246 27.91 11.26 -22.15
C PHE A 246 26.50 11.78 -22.36
N THR A 247 26.00 12.53 -21.38
CA THR A 247 24.65 13.06 -21.42
C THR A 247 24.55 14.47 -20.88
N TYR A 248 23.45 15.14 -21.21
CA TYR A 248 23.18 16.53 -20.88
C TYR A 248 22.20 16.61 -19.71
N VAL A 249 22.53 17.47 -18.74
CA VAL A 249 21.73 17.76 -17.56
C VAL A 249 21.42 19.25 -17.52
N PRO A 250 20.14 19.65 -17.62
CA PRO A 250 19.77 21.05 -17.51
C PRO A 250 19.87 21.54 -16.06
N THR A 251 20.56 22.66 -15.86
CA THR A 251 20.73 23.33 -14.56
C THR A 251 20.42 24.83 -14.67
N TRP A 252 20.32 25.53 -13.54
CA TRP A 252 20.13 26.98 -13.52
C TRP A 252 21.32 27.77 -14.07
N GLU A 253 22.54 27.23 -13.94
CA GLU A 253 23.78 27.84 -14.47
C GLU A 253 24.04 27.49 -15.95
N GLY A 254 23.18 26.69 -16.57
CA GLY A 254 23.33 26.22 -17.95
C GLY A 254 23.35 24.70 -18.07
N MET A 255 23.87 24.18 -19.18
CA MET A 255 23.97 22.74 -19.38
C MET A 255 25.22 22.18 -18.72
N VAL A 256 25.04 21.10 -17.98
CA VAL A 256 26.13 20.26 -17.46
C VAL A 256 26.18 18.98 -18.29
N TYR A 257 27.37 18.61 -18.72
CA TYR A 257 27.67 17.39 -19.47
C TYR A 257 28.25 16.36 -18.50
N VAL A 258 27.66 15.17 -18.46
CA VAL A 258 28.14 14.08 -17.60
C VAL A 258 28.55 12.91 -18.48
N ALA A 259 29.84 12.59 -18.50
CA ALA A 259 30.41 11.46 -19.22
C ALA A 259 30.56 10.25 -18.30
N PHE A 260 30.49 9.05 -18.89
CA PHE A 260 30.61 7.76 -18.20
C PHE A 260 31.42 6.77 -19.03
N VAL A 261 32.16 5.90 -18.34
CA VAL A 261 32.79 4.69 -18.88
C VAL A 261 32.26 3.49 -18.08
N PHE A 262 31.72 2.51 -18.80
CA PHE A 262 31.09 1.31 -18.26
C PHE A 262 31.84 0.05 -18.66
N ASP A 263 31.96 -0.89 -17.74
CA ASP A 263 32.34 -2.27 -18.07
C ASP A 263 31.11 -3.06 -18.56
N VAL A 264 31.20 -3.69 -19.73
CA VAL A 264 30.04 -4.38 -20.34
C VAL A 264 29.65 -5.65 -19.58
N PHE A 265 30.63 -6.39 -19.07
CA PHE A 265 30.42 -7.66 -18.36
C PHE A 265 29.68 -7.42 -17.04
N SER A 266 30.22 -6.55 -16.20
CA SER A 266 29.71 -6.31 -14.84
C SER A 266 28.70 -5.18 -14.74
N ARG A 267 28.54 -4.37 -15.79
CA ARG A 267 27.82 -3.09 -15.79
C ARG A 267 28.44 -2.04 -14.87
N ARG A 268 29.62 -2.26 -14.29
CA ARG A 268 30.23 -1.32 -13.34
C ARG A 268 30.55 0.00 -14.03
N ILE A 269 30.21 1.10 -13.38
CA ILE A 269 30.67 2.44 -13.78
C ILE A 269 32.11 2.58 -13.28
N LEU A 270 33.05 2.64 -14.22
CA LEU A 270 34.49 2.72 -13.93
C LEU A 270 34.99 4.15 -13.90
N GLY A 271 34.45 5.01 -14.75
CA GLY A 271 34.82 6.41 -14.82
C GLY A 271 33.58 7.26 -15.04
N TRP A 272 33.57 8.46 -14.47
CA TRP A 272 32.55 9.46 -14.76
C TRP A 272 33.08 10.86 -14.50
N ARG A 273 32.53 11.87 -15.18
CA ARG A 273 32.89 13.27 -14.96
C ARG A 273 31.76 14.22 -15.32
N ALA A 274 31.58 15.27 -14.52
CA ALA A 274 30.67 16.37 -14.80
C ALA A 274 31.44 17.65 -15.17
N ALA A 275 31.12 18.24 -16.33
CA ALA A 275 31.71 19.48 -16.83
C ALA A 275 30.66 20.44 -17.38
N THR A 276 31.00 21.72 -17.50
CA THR A 276 30.13 22.75 -18.12
C THR A 276 30.36 22.89 -19.62
N SER A 277 31.26 22.11 -20.20
CA SER A 277 31.61 22.18 -21.63
C SER A 277 31.88 20.79 -22.21
N MET A 278 31.52 20.61 -23.48
CA MET A 278 31.63 19.35 -24.22
C MET A 278 32.99 19.25 -24.93
N THR A 279 34.07 19.10 -24.16
CA THR A 279 35.46 19.07 -24.65
C THR A 279 36.02 17.65 -24.71
N THR A 280 37.15 17.47 -25.40
CA THR A 280 37.94 16.23 -25.33
C THR A 280 38.40 15.92 -23.91
N ASP A 281 38.71 16.93 -23.10
CA ASP A 281 39.13 16.73 -21.70
C ASP A 281 38.06 16.04 -20.86
N LEU A 282 36.77 16.30 -21.13
CA LEU A 282 35.67 15.61 -20.44
C LEU A 282 35.76 14.09 -20.59
N VAL A 283 35.97 13.61 -21.82
CA VAL A 283 36.02 12.16 -22.11
C VAL A 283 37.37 11.56 -21.72
N LEU A 284 38.46 12.31 -21.86
CA LEU A 284 39.80 11.91 -21.42
C LEU A 284 39.85 11.72 -19.90
N ASP A 285 39.42 12.71 -19.12
CA ASP A 285 39.42 12.62 -17.66
C ASP A 285 38.54 11.45 -17.16
N THR A 286 37.45 11.16 -17.89
CA THR A 286 36.57 10.01 -17.60
C THR A 286 37.30 8.69 -17.84
N LEU A 287 38.05 8.58 -18.94
CA LEU A 287 38.90 7.41 -19.24
C LEU A 287 40.03 7.26 -18.20
N GLU A 288 40.69 8.35 -17.83
CA GLU A 288 41.73 8.33 -16.78
C GLU A 288 41.20 7.80 -15.46
N MET A 289 40.00 8.25 -15.07
CA MET A 289 39.35 7.76 -13.85
C MET A 289 39.11 6.24 -13.91
N ALA A 290 38.65 5.72 -15.06
CA ALA A 290 38.43 4.29 -15.25
C ALA A 290 39.74 3.48 -15.15
N ILE A 291 40.80 3.94 -15.82
CA ILE A 291 42.12 3.31 -15.78
C ILE A 291 42.69 3.35 -14.35
N TRP A 292 42.57 4.48 -13.66
CA TRP A 292 43.02 4.63 -12.29
C TRP A 292 42.31 3.67 -11.34
N ILE A 293 40.98 3.52 -11.48
CA ILE A 293 40.20 2.55 -10.69
C ILE A 293 40.70 1.12 -10.94
N ARG A 294 40.98 0.74 -12.18
CA ARG A 294 41.51 -0.60 -12.49
C ARG A 294 42.90 -0.85 -11.93
N ARG A 295 43.78 0.14 -12.02
CA ARG A 295 45.11 0.06 -11.39
C ARG A 295 44.99 -0.12 -9.87
N LYS A 296 44.06 0.59 -9.24
CA LYS A 296 43.79 0.43 -7.80
C LYS A 296 43.25 -0.96 -7.46
N ASP A 297 42.44 -1.54 -8.34
CA ASP A 297 41.94 -2.91 -8.23
C ASP A 297 43.03 -3.97 -8.55
N GLY A 298 44.28 -3.56 -8.81
CA GLY A 298 45.43 -4.44 -9.07
C GLY A 298 45.61 -4.84 -10.53
N ILE A 299 44.82 -4.28 -11.44
CA ILE A 299 44.89 -4.56 -12.88
C ILE A 299 45.85 -3.56 -13.52
N THR A 300 47.06 -4.01 -13.81
CA THR A 300 48.12 -3.19 -14.40
C THR A 300 48.22 -3.30 -15.92
N ASP A 301 47.63 -4.34 -16.49
CA ASP A 301 47.58 -4.58 -17.93
C ASP A 301 46.13 -4.57 -18.41
N LEU A 302 45.86 -3.73 -19.42
CA LEU A 302 44.56 -3.63 -20.10
C LEU A 302 44.64 -4.15 -21.54
N SER A 303 45.71 -4.87 -21.90
CA SER A 303 45.88 -5.45 -23.22
C SER A 303 44.68 -6.31 -23.62
N GLY A 304 44.19 -6.09 -24.85
CA GLY A 304 42.99 -6.76 -25.37
C GLY A 304 41.66 -6.25 -24.82
N LEU A 305 41.66 -5.14 -24.07
CA LEU A 305 40.45 -4.37 -23.79
C LEU A 305 40.06 -3.59 -25.03
N VAL A 306 38.80 -3.73 -25.45
CA VAL A 306 38.20 -2.86 -26.47
C VAL A 306 37.46 -1.71 -25.78
N HIS A 307 37.74 -0.48 -26.18
CA HIS A 307 36.99 0.70 -25.74
C HIS A 307 36.08 1.19 -26.86
N HIS A 308 34.78 1.01 -26.68
CA HIS A 308 33.75 1.33 -27.65
C HIS A 308 33.05 2.65 -27.36
N THR A 309 32.95 3.52 -28.36
CA THR A 309 32.27 4.82 -28.26
C THR A 309 31.47 5.14 -29.52
N ASP A 310 30.48 6.02 -29.39
CA ASP A 310 29.87 6.66 -30.55
C ASP A 310 30.88 7.56 -31.30
N ALA A 311 30.60 7.83 -32.58
CA ALA A 311 31.45 8.60 -33.48
C ALA A 311 31.51 10.12 -33.19
N GLY A 312 31.29 10.53 -31.93
CA GLY A 312 31.38 11.92 -31.51
C GLY A 312 32.81 12.49 -31.67
N SER A 313 32.92 13.77 -32.05
CA SER A 313 34.21 14.42 -32.33
C SER A 313 35.18 14.45 -31.14
N GLN A 314 34.65 14.35 -29.91
CA GLN A 314 35.45 14.24 -28.69
C GLN A 314 36.18 12.89 -28.62
N TYR A 315 35.48 11.80 -28.95
CA TYR A 315 36.00 10.44 -28.90
C TYR A 315 36.90 10.08 -30.09
N THR A 316 36.76 10.79 -31.21
CA THR A 316 37.62 10.61 -32.40
C THR A 316 38.84 11.55 -32.42
N SER A 317 39.03 12.35 -31.38
CA SER A 317 40.17 13.27 -31.30
C SER A 317 41.52 12.56 -31.19
N ILE A 318 42.57 13.19 -31.71
CA ILE A 318 43.95 12.64 -31.68
C ILE A 318 44.40 12.40 -30.23
N ALA A 319 44.12 13.33 -29.32
CA ALA A 319 44.50 13.18 -27.91
C ALA A 319 43.83 11.96 -27.25
N PHE A 320 42.55 11.72 -27.54
CA PHE A 320 41.82 10.57 -26.99
C PHE A 320 42.32 9.24 -27.55
N THR A 321 42.45 9.16 -28.88
CA THR A 321 42.94 7.96 -29.56
C THR A 321 44.38 7.62 -29.18
N GLN A 322 45.27 8.62 -29.08
CA GLN A 322 46.64 8.42 -28.61
C GLN A 322 46.65 7.89 -27.16
N ARG A 323 45.81 8.45 -26.28
CA ARG A 323 45.79 8.03 -24.89
C ARG A 323 45.31 6.59 -24.71
N LEU A 324 44.38 6.12 -25.55
CA LEU A 324 43.96 4.71 -25.59
C LEU A 324 45.13 3.79 -25.96
N VAL A 325 45.88 4.16 -27.01
CA VAL A 325 47.10 3.42 -27.43
C VAL A 325 48.11 3.37 -26.29
N ASP A 326 48.36 4.49 -25.61
CA ASP A 326 49.30 4.56 -24.48
C ASP A 326 48.88 3.70 -23.27
N ALA A 327 47.58 3.43 -23.12
CA ALA A 327 47.06 2.51 -22.10
C ALA A 327 47.02 1.04 -22.54
N GLY A 328 47.40 0.73 -23.79
CA GLY A 328 47.27 -0.62 -24.36
C GLY A 328 45.81 -1.03 -24.62
N VAL A 329 44.93 -0.06 -24.87
CA VAL A 329 43.50 -0.26 -25.09
C VAL A 329 43.17 -0.08 -26.57
N ASP A 330 42.47 -1.06 -27.14
CA ASP A 330 42.07 -1.05 -28.54
C ASP A 330 40.81 -0.17 -28.72
N ALA A 331 40.89 0.84 -29.59
CA ALA A 331 39.75 1.70 -29.88
C ALA A 331 38.77 1.01 -30.84
N SER A 332 37.48 1.03 -30.51
CA SER A 332 36.39 0.70 -31.42
C SER A 332 35.44 1.89 -31.50
N VAL A 333 35.07 2.32 -32.71
CA VAL A 333 34.16 3.44 -32.93
C VAL A 333 32.98 2.96 -33.74
N GLY A 334 31.76 3.26 -33.27
CA GLY A 334 30.52 2.98 -34.01
C GLY A 334 30.46 3.71 -35.35
N THR A 335 29.63 3.22 -36.26
CA THR A 335 29.39 3.87 -37.56
C THR A 335 28.60 5.17 -37.41
N VAL A 336 28.97 6.21 -38.16
CA VAL A 336 28.27 7.51 -38.11
C VAL A 336 26.80 7.33 -38.52
N GLY A 337 25.87 7.56 -37.58
CA GLY A 337 24.44 7.64 -37.86
C GLY A 337 23.59 6.40 -37.54
N ASP A 338 24.13 5.36 -36.90
CA ASP A 338 23.35 4.20 -36.45
C ASP A 338 23.14 4.22 -34.92
N ALA A 339 21.92 4.52 -34.47
CA ALA A 339 21.55 4.65 -33.04
C ALA A 339 21.62 3.31 -32.26
N TYR A 340 21.92 2.19 -32.93
CA TYR A 340 22.07 0.88 -32.26
C TYR A 340 23.50 0.60 -31.80
N ASP A 341 24.47 1.45 -32.14
CA ASP A 341 25.90 1.21 -31.90
C ASP A 341 26.33 1.49 -30.45
N ASN A 342 25.46 1.97 -29.54
CA ASN A 342 25.82 2.18 -28.12
C ASN A 342 24.70 1.84 -27.11
N ALA A 343 23.84 0.88 -27.45
CA ALA A 343 22.62 0.56 -26.70
C ALA A 343 22.84 0.27 -25.20
N LEU A 344 24.01 -0.27 -24.83
CA LEU A 344 24.35 -0.50 -23.43
C LEU A 344 24.54 0.81 -22.65
N ALA A 345 25.32 1.74 -23.18
CA ALA A 345 25.56 3.02 -22.54
C ALA A 345 24.27 3.85 -22.48
N GLU A 346 23.49 3.87 -23.57
CA GLU A 346 22.17 4.53 -23.60
C GLU A 346 21.23 4.00 -22.52
N SER A 347 21.19 2.68 -22.33
CA SER A 347 20.38 2.06 -21.29
C SER A 347 20.81 2.48 -19.89
N GLN A 348 22.13 2.57 -19.63
CA GLN A 348 22.66 3.00 -18.33
C GLN A 348 22.44 4.50 -18.09
N ILE A 349 22.65 5.34 -19.09
CA ILE A 349 22.32 6.76 -19.04
C ILE A 349 20.82 6.99 -18.83
N GLY A 350 19.97 6.15 -19.43
CA GLY A 350 18.53 6.16 -19.19
C GLY A 350 18.18 5.87 -17.73
N LEU A 351 18.93 4.97 -17.05
CA LEU A 351 18.79 4.76 -15.61
C LEU A 351 19.26 5.97 -14.82
N TYR A 352 20.43 6.52 -15.13
CA TYR A 352 20.95 7.72 -14.49
C TYR A 352 19.93 8.87 -14.56
N LYS A 353 19.33 9.08 -15.72
CA LYS A 353 18.29 10.11 -15.88
C LYS A 353 17.03 9.82 -15.08
N SER A 354 16.54 8.58 -15.15
CA SER A 354 15.29 8.19 -14.49
C SER A 354 15.44 8.12 -12.96
N GLU A 355 16.57 7.68 -12.46
CA GLU A 355 16.81 7.41 -11.04
C GLU A 355 17.40 8.62 -10.31
N LEU A 356 18.23 9.44 -10.98
CA LEU A 356 18.83 10.63 -10.38
C LEU A 356 18.27 11.94 -10.95
N ILE A 357 18.47 12.18 -12.26
CA ILE A 357 18.34 13.53 -12.82
C ILE A 357 16.91 14.05 -12.78
N TRP A 358 15.94 13.28 -13.28
CA TRP A 358 14.54 13.71 -13.34
C TRP A 358 13.90 13.85 -11.95
N PRO A 359 14.03 12.89 -11.02
CA PRO A 359 13.42 13.03 -9.69
C PRO A 359 14.20 13.95 -8.74
N GLY A 360 15.48 14.21 -9.00
CA GLY A 360 16.35 15.03 -8.13
C GLY A 360 16.43 16.51 -8.49
N GLY A 361 15.92 16.91 -9.66
CA GLY A 361 15.90 18.30 -10.09
C GLY A 361 14.87 19.17 -9.34
N PRO A 362 14.90 20.50 -9.52
CA PRO A 362 15.79 21.26 -10.40
C PRO A 362 17.24 21.34 -9.88
N TRP A 363 18.19 21.41 -10.82
CA TRP A 363 19.64 21.39 -10.55
C TRP A 363 20.20 22.81 -10.53
N ARG A 364 21.10 23.11 -9.58
CA ARG A 364 21.68 24.45 -9.39
C ARG A 364 22.79 24.71 -10.42
N GLY A 365 23.77 23.82 -10.46
CA GLY A 365 24.96 23.95 -11.28
C GLY A 365 25.79 22.68 -11.31
N ARG A 366 27.01 22.77 -11.87
CA ARG A 366 27.93 21.64 -12.05
C ARG A 366 28.21 20.89 -10.75
N ASP A 367 28.57 21.60 -9.68
CA ASP A 367 28.97 21.00 -8.40
C ASP A 367 27.82 20.23 -7.74
N HIS A 368 26.59 20.73 -7.87
CA HIS A 368 25.41 20.03 -7.36
C HIS A 368 25.17 18.72 -8.12
N VAL A 369 25.28 18.73 -9.46
CA VAL A 369 25.17 17.52 -10.27
C VAL A 369 26.29 16.55 -9.94
N GLU A 370 27.52 17.03 -9.79
CA GLU A 370 28.71 16.21 -9.51
C GLU A 370 28.58 15.42 -8.20
N ILE A 371 28.24 16.09 -7.08
CA ILE A 371 28.05 15.42 -5.78
C ILE A 371 26.94 14.38 -5.84
N GLN A 372 25.83 14.71 -6.52
CA GLN A 372 24.68 13.82 -6.59
C GLN A 372 24.94 12.63 -7.52
N THR A 373 25.78 12.83 -8.56
CA THR A 373 26.27 11.76 -9.43
C THR A 373 27.21 10.83 -8.68
N LEU A 374 28.11 11.36 -7.84
CA LEU A 374 28.97 10.56 -6.97
C LEU A 374 28.15 9.61 -6.10
N ASP A 375 27.15 10.13 -5.39
CA ASP A 375 26.25 9.32 -4.54
C ASP A 375 25.55 8.22 -5.36
N TRP A 376 25.05 8.57 -6.55
CA TRP A 376 24.33 7.64 -7.41
C TRP A 376 25.25 6.56 -7.98
N VAL A 377 26.44 6.92 -8.46
CA VAL A 377 27.43 5.98 -8.99
C VAL A 377 27.87 5.00 -7.90
N HIS A 378 28.10 5.48 -6.68
CA HIS A 378 28.42 4.61 -5.55
C HIS A 378 27.29 3.58 -5.33
N TRP A 379 26.06 4.06 -5.15
CA TRP A 379 24.90 3.19 -4.95
C TRP A 379 24.64 2.23 -6.12
N PHE A 380 24.82 2.70 -7.35
CA PHE A 380 24.66 1.91 -8.56
C PHE A 380 25.65 0.72 -8.57
N ASN A 381 26.90 0.97 -8.22
CA ASN A 381 27.94 -0.05 -8.22
C ASN A 381 27.86 -1.03 -7.02
N THR A 382 27.40 -0.57 -5.85
CA THR A 382 27.52 -1.33 -4.58
C THR A 382 26.20 -1.88 -4.03
N GLU A 383 25.06 -1.31 -4.40
CA GLU A 383 23.76 -1.65 -3.79
C GLU A 383 22.66 -1.97 -4.82
N ARG A 384 22.73 -1.42 -6.02
CA ARG A 384 21.73 -1.62 -7.06
C ARG A 384 21.93 -2.96 -7.75
N THR A 385 20.91 -3.81 -7.73
CA THR A 385 20.95 -5.10 -8.45
C THR A 385 20.49 -4.98 -9.90
N HIS A 386 21.08 -5.83 -10.74
CA HIS A 386 20.86 -5.83 -12.19
C HIS A 386 20.52 -7.24 -12.68
N GLU A 387 19.34 -7.38 -13.27
CA GLU A 387 18.86 -8.66 -13.80
C GLU A 387 19.76 -9.21 -14.93
N SER A 388 20.43 -8.33 -15.68
CA SER A 388 21.38 -8.71 -16.74
C SER A 388 22.67 -9.35 -16.25
N ILE A 389 22.94 -9.34 -14.95
CA ILE A 389 24.11 -9.93 -14.29
C ILE A 389 23.65 -10.78 -13.10
N ASP A 390 22.61 -11.60 -13.32
CA ASP A 390 22.09 -12.57 -12.35
C ASP A 390 21.70 -11.95 -11.00
N ASP A 391 21.14 -10.74 -11.02
CA ASP A 391 20.73 -9.99 -9.84
C ASP A 391 21.85 -9.59 -8.87
N PHE A 392 23.11 -9.69 -9.31
CA PHE A 392 24.23 -9.12 -8.58
C PHE A 392 24.26 -7.59 -8.70
N THR A 393 24.95 -6.96 -7.76
CA THR A 393 25.48 -5.61 -7.95
C THR A 393 26.72 -5.68 -8.84
N PRO A 394 27.07 -4.59 -9.56
CA PRO A 394 28.24 -4.59 -10.43
C PRO A 394 29.54 -5.02 -9.71
N VAL A 395 29.77 -4.55 -8.49
CA VAL A 395 30.93 -4.96 -7.70
C VAL A 395 30.89 -6.44 -7.32
N GLN A 396 29.72 -6.98 -6.96
CA GLN A 396 29.59 -8.41 -6.64
C GLN A 396 29.84 -9.31 -7.86
N ALA A 397 29.39 -8.90 -9.05
CA ALA A 397 29.62 -9.66 -10.28
C ALA A 397 31.12 -9.78 -10.60
N GLU A 398 31.87 -8.68 -10.48
CA GLU A 398 33.33 -8.71 -10.64
C GLU A 398 34.01 -9.54 -9.55
N GLN A 399 33.63 -9.35 -8.28
CA GLN A 399 34.20 -10.09 -7.16
C GLN A 399 34.00 -11.60 -7.34
N PHE A 400 32.82 -12.02 -7.79
CA PHE A 400 32.52 -13.42 -8.07
C PHE A 400 33.42 -13.97 -9.17
N HIS A 401 33.58 -13.23 -10.28
CA HIS A 401 34.45 -13.61 -11.38
C HIS A 401 35.90 -13.80 -10.94
N TYR A 402 36.49 -12.80 -10.28
CA TYR A 402 37.89 -12.87 -9.84
C TYR A 402 38.11 -13.94 -8.77
N THR A 403 37.16 -14.13 -7.85
CA THR A 403 37.25 -15.20 -6.83
C THR A 403 37.18 -16.58 -7.48
N HIS A 404 36.30 -16.76 -8.47
CA HIS A 404 36.17 -18.01 -9.21
C HIS A 404 37.46 -18.32 -10.01
N GLN A 405 37.99 -17.34 -10.72
CA GLN A 405 39.23 -17.48 -11.47
C GLN A 405 40.42 -17.81 -10.56
N ALA A 406 40.56 -17.14 -9.41
CA ALA A 406 41.61 -17.43 -8.45
C ALA A 406 41.56 -18.87 -7.91
N ARG A 407 40.36 -19.41 -7.70
CA ARG A 407 40.18 -20.82 -7.28
C ARG A 407 40.58 -21.80 -8.37
N LEU A 408 40.22 -21.53 -9.63
CA LEU A 408 40.63 -22.37 -10.77
C LEU A 408 42.15 -22.40 -10.91
N SER A 409 42.80 -21.23 -10.85
CA SER A 409 44.27 -21.15 -10.92
C SER A 409 45.00 -21.84 -9.75
N GLN A 410 44.34 -21.97 -8.59
CA GLN A 410 44.88 -22.71 -7.44
C GLN A 410 44.66 -24.23 -7.52
N THR A 411 43.70 -24.69 -8.33
CA THR A 411 43.32 -26.11 -8.40
C THR A 411 43.92 -26.86 -9.60
N GLY A 412 44.58 -26.15 -10.52
CA GLY A 412 45.36 -26.74 -11.62
C GLY A 412 44.57 -26.84 -12.91
#